data_AF-A0A9D7A2V9-F1
#
_entry.id   AF-A0A9D7A2V9-F1
#
_cell.length_a   1.000
_cell.length_b   1.000
_cell.length_c   1.000
_cell.angle_alpha   90.00
_cell.angle_beta   90.00
_cell.angle_gamma   90.00
#
_symmetry.space_group_name_H-M   'P 1'
#
loop_
_entity.id
_entity.type
_entity.pdbx_description
1 polymer ?
#
loop_
_entity_poly.entity_id
_entity_poly.type
_entity_poly.pdbx_seq_one_letter_code
_entity_poly.pdbx_strand_id
1 'polypeptide(L)'
;MSDALTYLVKARPDAVGHYFAFLKNCGKHLDPKTRDLISLITKVHAQTERGFRQYLGRALRDGCTPMEVLDALLMAFPALGLTKIVWAVDIILAMDLPDFQPGALHGPGGEGGEWHDVMAADELAPGETTRVECDGRGLFVHRVQRAADTDAGAATDAGSDDDTAEWRVYDSRCPHQTTNIPHLALSGHTLTCPKHEWVFDIRSGACVAKGTSPLKRWPGKIVDGRLLAHW
;
A
#
# COMPACT_ATOMS: atom_id res chain seq x y z
N MET A 1 -7.53 13.59 11.11
CA MET A 1 -6.99 14.87 11.64
C MET A 1 -6.69 14.64 13.11
N SER A 2 -5.56 15.11 13.67
CA SER A 2 -5.26 14.86 15.09
C SER A 2 -6.14 15.71 16.02
N ASP A 3 -6.36 15.25 17.25
CA ASP A 3 -7.17 15.97 18.24
C ASP A 3 -6.62 17.37 18.53
N ALA A 4 -5.29 17.51 18.56
CA ALA A 4 -4.62 18.79 18.71
C ALA A 4 -4.96 19.76 17.56
N LEU A 5 -5.03 19.26 16.32
CA LEU A 5 -5.37 20.09 15.17
C LEU A 5 -6.85 20.49 15.20
N THR A 6 -7.74 19.56 15.57
CA THR A 6 -9.17 19.82 15.78
C THR A 6 -9.38 20.88 16.86
N TYR A 7 -8.64 20.80 17.97
CA TYR A 7 -8.67 21.80 19.03
C TYR A 7 -8.22 23.18 18.50
N LEU A 8 -7.10 23.25 17.77
CA LEU A 8 -6.60 24.51 17.22
C LEU A 8 -7.57 25.18 16.24
N VAL A 9 -8.24 24.40 15.39
CA VAL A 9 -9.30 24.92 14.48
C VAL A 9 -10.45 25.53 15.29
N LYS A 10 -10.86 24.88 16.38
CA LYS A 10 -11.94 25.39 17.24
C LYS A 10 -11.50 26.60 18.06
N ALA A 11 -10.28 26.60 18.57
CA ALA A 11 -9.75 27.63 19.47
C ALA A 11 -9.37 28.91 18.73
N ARG A 12 -8.82 28.80 17.51
CA ARG A 12 -8.31 29.93 16.71
C ARG A 12 -8.72 29.82 15.23
N PRO A 13 -10.02 29.80 14.91
CA PRO A 13 -10.49 29.63 13.54
C PRO A 13 -10.04 30.76 12.61
N ASP A 14 -9.90 31.97 13.14
CA ASP A 14 -9.41 33.17 12.46
C ASP A 14 -7.98 32.97 11.91
N ALA A 15 -7.06 32.46 12.73
CA ALA A 15 -5.67 32.30 12.31
C ALA A 15 -5.44 30.97 11.57
N VAL A 16 -5.96 29.89 12.13
CA VAL A 16 -5.69 28.53 11.66
C VAL A 16 -6.44 28.23 10.35
N GLY A 17 -7.63 28.83 10.16
CA GLY A 17 -8.40 28.71 8.92
C GLY A 17 -7.64 29.24 7.70
N HIS A 18 -7.02 30.43 7.83
CA HIS A 18 -6.18 30.99 6.76
C HIS A 18 -4.95 30.13 6.47
N TYR A 19 -4.30 29.58 7.49
CA TYR A 19 -3.18 28.65 7.31
C TYR A 19 -3.59 27.40 6.52
N PHE A 20 -4.73 26.77 6.83
CA PHE A 20 -5.21 25.63 6.06
C PHE A 20 -5.63 25.98 4.63
N ALA A 21 -6.25 27.15 4.44
CA ALA A 21 -6.56 27.63 3.10
C ALA A 21 -5.28 27.82 2.27
N PHE A 22 -4.22 28.38 2.85
CA PHE A 22 -2.92 28.48 2.21
C PHE A 22 -2.37 27.10 1.85
N LEU A 23 -2.30 26.17 2.80
CA LEU A 23 -1.80 24.81 2.55
C LEU A 23 -2.57 24.07 1.46
N LYS A 24 -3.90 24.21 1.42
CA LYS A 24 -4.75 23.58 0.39
C LYS A 24 -4.51 24.18 -1.00
N ASN A 25 -4.19 25.47 -1.08
CA ASN A 25 -3.91 26.15 -2.34
C ASN A 25 -2.45 25.99 -2.82
N CYS A 26 -1.52 25.66 -1.92
CA CYS A 26 -0.15 25.36 -2.28
C CYS A 26 -0.10 24.16 -3.25
N GLY A 27 0.53 24.36 -4.41
CA GLY A 27 0.65 23.31 -5.42
C GLY A 27 -0.63 23.00 -6.21
N LYS A 28 -1.66 23.86 -6.15
CA LYS A 28 -2.94 23.65 -6.89
C LYS A 28 -2.80 23.55 -8.41
N HIS A 29 -1.68 24.02 -8.96
CA HIS A 29 -1.38 24.00 -10.39
C HIS A 29 -0.37 22.92 -10.78
N LEU A 30 0.16 22.17 -9.81
CA LEU A 30 1.05 21.05 -10.06
C LEU A 30 0.21 19.79 -10.31
N ASP A 31 0.71 18.92 -11.18
CA ASP A 31 0.18 17.57 -11.28
C ASP A 31 0.40 16.80 -9.95
N PRO A 32 -0.37 15.72 -9.70
CA PRO A 32 -0.30 14.98 -8.45
C PRO A 32 1.10 14.45 -8.12
N LYS A 33 1.83 13.88 -9.10
CA LYS A 33 3.16 13.28 -8.88
C LYS A 33 4.17 14.35 -8.46
N THR A 34 4.23 15.46 -9.19
CA THR A 34 5.14 16.58 -8.86
C THR A 34 4.86 17.12 -7.45
N ARG A 35 3.58 17.32 -7.11
CA ARG A 35 3.19 17.80 -5.78
C ARG A 35 3.60 16.83 -4.67
N ASP A 36 3.49 15.53 -4.92
CA ASP A 36 3.80 14.48 -3.96
C ASP A 36 5.30 14.30 -3.75
N LEU A 37 6.09 14.30 -4.82
CA LEU A 37 7.56 14.28 -4.72
C LEU A 37 8.08 15.50 -3.97
N ILE A 38 7.61 16.72 -4.29
CA ILE A 38 7.97 17.94 -3.54
C ILE A 38 7.64 17.76 -2.06
N SER A 39 6.42 17.30 -1.76
CA SER A 39 6.00 17.11 -0.37
C SER A 39 6.86 16.08 0.36
N LEU A 40 7.19 14.96 -0.29
CA LEU A 40 8.06 13.91 0.24
C LEU A 40 9.45 14.46 0.59
N ILE A 41 10.07 15.22 -0.31
CA ILE A 41 11.37 15.88 -0.07
C ILE A 41 11.29 16.82 1.13
N THR A 42 10.21 17.59 1.30
CA THR A 42 10.07 18.45 2.49
C THR A 42 10.01 17.65 3.80
N LYS A 43 9.47 16.43 3.79
CA LYS A 43 9.44 15.57 5.00
C LYS A 43 10.79 14.98 5.33
N VAL A 44 11.60 14.70 4.31
CA VAL A 44 12.99 14.30 4.49
C VAL A 44 13.84 15.46 5.00
N HIS A 45 13.66 16.65 4.41
CA HIS A 45 14.34 17.86 4.87
C HIS A 45 14.04 18.15 6.36
N ALA A 46 12.78 18.01 6.77
CA ALA A 46 12.33 18.19 8.15
C ALA A 46 12.55 16.96 9.06
N GLN A 47 13.06 15.85 8.53
CA GLN A 47 13.28 14.56 9.22
C GLN A 47 12.06 14.06 10.02
N THR A 48 10.88 14.14 9.41
CA THR A 48 9.62 13.70 10.03
C THR A 48 9.27 12.30 9.55
N GLU A 49 9.67 11.24 10.26
CA GLU A 49 9.47 9.85 9.82
C GLU A 49 7.99 9.54 9.50
N ARG A 50 7.07 9.85 10.43
CA ARG A 50 5.63 9.64 10.22
C ARG A 50 5.13 10.38 8.98
N GLY A 51 5.61 11.61 8.78
CA GLY A 51 5.29 12.40 7.60
C GLY A 51 5.83 11.75 6.33
N PHE A 52 7.09 11.34 6.33
CA PHE A 52 7.71 10.67 5.19
C PHE A 52 6.96 9.39 4.80
N ARG A 53 6.67 8.49 5.75
CA ARG A 53 5.90 7.26 5.50
C ARG A 53 4.54 7.55 4.86
N GLN A 54 3.80 8.54 5.38
CA GLN A 54 2.50 8.94 4.86
C GLN A 54 2.59 9.48 3.42
N TYR A 55 3.56 10.35 3.16
CA TYR A 55 3.69 11.03 1.88
C TYR A 55 4.29 10.11 0.80
N LEU A 56 5.18 9.18 1.18
CA LEU A 56 5.64 8.11 0.29
C LEU A 56 4.48 7.22 -0.17
N GLY A 57 3.66 6.72 0.77
CA GLY A 57 2.49 5.92 0.41
C GLY A 57 1.44 6.67 -0.42
N ARG A 58 1.38 8.00 -0.32
CA ARG A 58 0.54 8.83 -1.21
C ARG A 58 1.17 8.97 -2.59
N ALA A 59 2.47 9.27 -2.67
CA ALA A 59 3.19 9.41 -3.94
C ALA A 59 3.04 8.16 -4.82
N LEU A 60 3.19 6.97 -4.24
CA LEU A 60 3.02 5.70 -4.96
C LEU A 60 1.59 5.49 -5.46
N ARG A 61 0.58 5.81 -4.63
CA ARG A 61 -0.84 5.74 -5.03
C ARG A 61 -1.19 6.72 -6.14
N ASP A 62 -0.56 7.89 -6.14
CA ASP A 62 -0.73 8.92 -7.17
C ASP A 62 0.17 8.65 -8.40
N GLY A 63 0.83 7.48 -8.48
CA GLY A 63 1.52 6.98 -9.67
C GLY A 63 3.02 7.30 -9.76
N CYS A 64 3.65 7.73 -8.67
CA CYS A 64 5.12 7.79 -8.61
C CYS A 64 5.69 6.38 -8.57
N THR A 65 6.68 6.12 -9.42
CA THR A 65 7.46 4.89 -9.36
C THR A 65 8.48 4.96 -8.22
N PRO A 66 8.94 3.81 -7.70
CA PRO A 66 10.06 3.74 -6.76
C PRO A 66 11.31 4.46 -7.28
N MET A 67 11.61 4.33 -8.57
CA MET A 67 12.74 5.01 -9.20
C MET A 67 12.57 6.53 -9.21
N GLU A 68 11.39 7.05 -9.52
CA GLU A 68 11.14 8.50 -9.43
C GLU A 68 11.29 9.03 -8.00
N VAL A 69 10.94 8.23 -6.98
CA VAL A 69 11.17 8.60 -5.57
C VAL A 69 12.66 8.65 -5.26
N LEU A 70 13.42 7.63 -5.67
CA LEU A 70 14.87 7.57 -5.46
C LEU A 70 15.59 8.70 -6.21
N ASP A 71 15.22 8.95 -7.46
CA ASP A 71 15.74 10.05 -8.27
C ASP A 71 15.42 11.41 -7.65
N ALA A 72 14.20 11.60 -7.12
CA ALA A 72 13.86 12.84 -6.43
C ALA A 72 14.70 13.07 -5.17
N LEU A 73 14.96 12.01 -4.38
CA LEU A 73 15.83 12.08 -3.19
C LEU A 73 17.26 12.47 -3.58
N LEU A 74 17.80 11.84 -4.63
CA LEU A 74 19.14 12.10 -5.14
C LEU A 74 19.25 13.48 -5.79
N MET A 75 18.25 13.90 -6.58
CA MET A 75 18.18 15.22 -7.19
C MET A 75 18.13 16.33 -6.13
N ALA A 76 17.48 16.08 -4.99
CA ALA A 76 17.44 16.99 -3.86
C ALA A 76 18.70 16.98 -2.98
N PHE A 77 19.78 16.28 -3.39
CA PHE A 77 21.05 16.22 -2.66
C PHE A 77 21.59 17.57 -2.18
N PRO A 78 21.56 18.67 -2.97
CA PRO A 78 22.03 19.97 -2.50
C PRO A 78 21.30 20.50 -1.26
N ALA A 79 20.02 20.13 -1.06
CA ALA A 79 19.20 20.56 0.07
C ALA A 79 19.14 19.53 1.21
N LEU A 80 19.34 18.25 0.90
CA LEU A 80 19.22 17.15 1.86
C LEU A 80 20.57 16.71 2.43
N GLY A 81 21.61 16.69 1.60
CA GLY A 81 22.86 15.98 1.88
C GLY A 81 22.68 14.46 1.97
N LEU A 82 23.79 13.72 1.98
CA LEU A 82 23.77 12.25 2.00
C LEU A 82 23.09 11.69 3.27
N THR A 83 23.33 12.32 4.43
CA THR A 83 22.82 11.83 5.72
C THR A 83 21.29 11.73 5.75
N LYS A 84 20.57 12.76 5.24
CA LYS A 84 19.10 12.73 5.23
C LYS A 84 18.56 11.79 4.15
N ILE A 85 19.29 11.64 3.04
CA ILE A 85 18.93 10.66 1.99
C ILE A 85 19.04 9.24 2.54
N VAL A 86 20.16 8.88 3.17
CA VAL A 86 20.34 7.55 3.80
C VAL A 86 19.27 7.31 4.85
N TRP A 87 18.97 8.28 5.71
CA TRP A 87 17.86 8.17 6.66
C TRP A 87 16.50 7.89 6.00
N ALA A 88 16.21 8.53 4.86
CA ALA A 88 14.98 8.26 4.11
C ALA A 88 14.97 6.85 3.52
N VAL A 89 16.13 6.38 3.01
CA VAL A 89 16.30 5.02 2.49
C VAL A 89 16.15 3.97 3.60
N ASP A 90 16.71 4.20 4.79
CA ASP A 90 16.52 3.31 5.95
C ASP A 90 15.03 3.15 6.29
N ILE A 91 14.25 4.24 6.19
CA ILE A 91 12.80 4.17 6.39
C ILE A 91 12.12 3.39 5.26
N ILE A 92 12.51 3.59 4.00
CA ILE A 92 12.00 2.82 2.86
C ILE A 92 12.24 1.32 3.08
N LEU A 93 13.45 0.94 3.46
CA LEU A 93 13.81 -0.46 3.75
C LEU A 93 13.01 -1.00 4.94
N ALA A 94 12.86 -0.22 6.01
CA ALA A 94 12.06 -0.61 7.17
C ALA A 94 10.55 -0.66 6.89
N MET A 95 10.07 0.00 5.84
CA MET A 95 8.68 -0.11 5.38
C MET A 95 8.43 -1.41 4.62
N ASP A 96 9.50 -2.02 4.07
CA ASP A 96 9.47 -3.28 3.33
C ASP A 96 8.40 -3.29 2.23
N LEU A 97 8.43 -2.21 1.44
CA LEU A 97 7.54 -2.02 0.32
C LEU A 97 7.98 -2.91 -0.85
N PRO A 98 7.06 -3.67 -1.46
CA PRO A 98 7.39 -4.57 -2.56
C PRO A 98 8.07 -3.86 -3.72
N ASP A 99 7.54 -2.68 -4.09
CA ASP A 99 8.00 -1.95 -5.27
C ASP A 99 9.45 -1.43 -5.10
N PHE A 100 9.96 -1.38 -3.86
CA PHE A 100 11.33 -0.99 -3.55
C PHE A 100 12.30 -2.18 -3.43
N GLN A 101 11.83 -3.41 -3.64
CA GLN A 101 12.72 -4.57 -3.62
C GLN A 101 13.62 -4.57 -4.87
N PRO A 102 14.91 -4.97 -4.76
CA PRO A 102 15.84 -4.89 -5.88
C PRO A 102 15.36 -5.58 -7.17
N GLY A 103 14.65 -6.72 -7.07
CA GLY A 103 14.07 -7.40 -8.23
C GLY A 103 13.00 -6.57 -8.95
N ALA A 104 12.16 -5.87 -8.21
CA ALA A 104 11.12 -4.99 -8.75
C ALA A 104 11.69 -3.72 -9.40
N LEU A 105 12.82 -3.22 -8.89
CA LEU A 105 13.44 -1.97 -9.36
C LEU A 105 14.14 -2.09 -10.74
N HIS A 106 14.64 -3.27 -11.10
CA HIS A 106 15.53 -3.44 -12.26
C HIS A 106 14.89 -4.20 -13.45
N GLY A 107 13.56 -4.38 -13.46
CA GLY A 107 12.84 -4.96 -14.59
C GLY A 107 12.83 -4.04 -15.83
N PRO A 108 12.77 -4.59 -17.06
CA PRO A 108 12.65 -3.78 -18.27
C PRO A 108 11.40 -2.90 -18.21
N GLY A 109 11.56 -1.57 -18.25
CA GLY A 109 10.44 -0.62 -18.28
C GLY A 109 9.83 -0.23 -16.92
N GLY A 110 10.42 -0.65 -15.79
CA GLY A 110 9.89 -0.29 -14.45
C GLY A 110 8.65 -1.09 -14.02
N GLU A 111 8.27 -2.10 -14.80
CA GLU A 111 7.28 -3.13 -14.47
C GLU A 111 7.99 -4.43 -14.01
N GLY A 112 9.02 -4.27 -13.18
CA GLY A 112 9.74 -5.41 -12.63
C GLY A 112 8.86 -6.18 -11.64
N GLY A 113 8.72 -7.46 -11.88
CA GLY A 113 8.16 -8.43 -10.95
C GLY A 113 8.43 -9.84 -11.46
N GLU A 114 8.49 -10.80 -10.55
CA GLU A 114 8.65 -12.21 -10.87
C GLU A 114 7.37 -12.96 -10.47
N TRP A 115 7.13 -14.10 -11.11
CA TRP A 115 6.06 -15.00 -10.66
C TRP A 115 6.59 -15.86 -9.53
N HIS A 116 5.98 -15.74 -8.35
CA HIS A 116 6.35 -16.46 -7.16
C HIS A 116 5.35 -17.58 -6.87
N ASP A 117 5.86 -18.74 -6.47
CA ASP A 117 5.05 -19.90 -6.09
C ASP A 117 4.52 -19.75 -4.65
N VAL A 118 3.22 -19.52 -4.52
CA VAL A 118 2.57 -19.15 -3.26
C VAL A 118 2.15 -20.39 -2.47
N MET A 119 1.36 -21.28 -3.09
CA MET A 119 0.85 -22.51 -2.45
C MET A 119 0.22 -23.47 -3.47
N ALA A 120 -0.05 -24.71 -3.07
CA ALA A 120 -0.84 -25.64 -3.89
C ALA A 120 -2.33 -25.23 -3.87
N ALA A 121 -3.01 -25.31 -5.02
CA ALA A 121 -4.37 -24.81 -5.17
C ALA A 121 -5.43 -25.70 -4.49
N ASP A 122 -5.11 -26.95 -4.19
CA ASP A 122 -5.97 -27.91 -3.48
C ASP A 122 -5.86 -27.82 -1.95
N GLU A 123 -4.87 -27.09 -1.42
CA GLU A 123 -4.70 -26.84 0.02
C GLU A 123 -5.72 -25.82 0.59
N LEU A 124 -6.47 -25.11 -0.26
CA LEU A 124 -7.47 -24.13 0.16
C LEU A 124 -8.81 -24.38 -0.52
N ALA A 125 -9.87 -24.65 0.25
CA ALA A 125 -11.19 -24.88 -0.32
C ALA A 125 -11.88 -23.55 -0.73
N PRO A 126 -12.86 -23.57 -1.66
CA PRO A 126 -13.62 -22.37 -1.99
C PRO A 126 -14.29 -21.74 -0.76
N GLY A 127 -14.20 -20.42 -0.63
CA GLY A 127 -14.71 -19.64 0.49
C GLY A 127 -13.70 -19.48 1.63
N GLU A 128 -12.63 -20.28 1.66
CA GLU A 128 -11.62 -20.24 2.70
C GLU A 128 -10.59 -19.13 2.47
N THR A 129 -9.94 -18.74 3.56
CA THR A 129 -8.84 -17.77 3.55
C THR A 129 -7.72 -18.29 4.43
N THR A 130 -6.48 -18.19 3.95
CA THR A 130 -5.29 -18.50 4.72
C THR A 130 -4.26 -17.38 4.65
N ARG A 131 -3.29 -17.40 5.56
CA ARG A 131 -2.10 -16.54 5.48
C ARG A 131 -0.89 -17.42 5.19
N VAL A 132 -0.14 -17.07 4.16
CA VAL A 132 1.09 -17.76 3.75
C VAL A 132 2.27 -16.82 3.83
N GLU A 133 3.47 -17.39 3.98
CA GLU A 133 4.74 -16.68 3.79
C GLU A 133 5.37 -17.20 2.50
N CYS A 134 5.71 -16.30 1.58
CA CYS A 134 6.39 -16.63 0.32
C CYS A 134 7.52 -15.61 0.13
N ASP A 135 8.76 -16.09 0.00
CA ASP A 135 9.97 -15.25 -0.15
C ASP A 135 10.10 -14.12 0.89
N GLY A 136 9.75 -14.42 2.15
CA GLY A 136 9.77 -13.46 3.26
C GLY A 136 8.62 -12.44 3.25
N ARG A 137 7.67 -12.58 2.32
CA ARG A 137 6.46 -11.76 2.23
C ARG A 137 5.25 -12.55 2.74
N GLY A 138 4.60 -11.98 3.76
CA GLY A 138 3.28 -12.43 4.21
C GLY A 138 2.20 -12.07 3.20
N LEU A 139 1.33 -13.03 2.89
CA LEU A 139 0.22 -12.89 1.96
C LEU A 139 -1.06 -13.44 2.61
N PHE A 140 -2.19 -12.80 2.36
CA PHE A 140 -3.50 -13.40 2.60
C PHE A 140 -4.07 -13.90 1.27
N VAL A 141 -4.38 -15.19 1.22
CA VAL A 141 -4.93 -15.86 0.04
C VAL A 141 -6.36 -16.25 0.34
N HIS A 142 -7.28 -15.81 -0.50
CA HIS A 142 -8.69 -16.16 -0.45
C HIS A 142 -9.11 -16.82 -1.76
N ARG A 143 -9.75 -18.00 -1.66
CA ARG A 143 -10.34 -18.68 -2.80
C ARG A 143 -11.81 -18.32 -2.90
N VAL A 144 -12.22 -17.68 -3.98
CA VAL A 144 -13.57 -17.16 -4.13
C VAL A 144 -14.59 -18.29 -4.25
N GLN A 145 -15.71 -18.12 -3.55
CA GLN A 145 -16.93 -18.90 -3.70
C GLN A 145 -18.01 -17.99 -4.33
N ARG A 146 -18.22 -18.10 -5.65
CA ARG A 146 -19.09 -17.21 -6.45
C ARG A 146 -20.48 -16.94 -5.85
N ALA A 147 -21.11 -17.92 -5.20
CA ALA A 147 -22.44 -17.75 -4.61
C ALA A 147 -22.46 -16.90 -3.32
N ALA A 148 -21.34 -16.80 -2.59
CA ALA A 148 -21.26 -16.11 -1.30
C ALA A 148 -20.50 -14.77 -1.38
N ASP A 149 -19.64 -14.59 -2.38
CA ASP A 149 -18.73 -13.43 -2.47
C ASP A 149 -19.22 -12.35 -3.44
N THR A 150 -20.26 -12.62 -4.23
CA THR A 150 -20.87 -11.66 -5.16
C THR A 150 -21.53 -10.47 -4.45
N ASP A 151 -21.96 -10.66 -3.19
CA ASP A 151 -22.53 -9.60 -2.35
C ASP A 151 -21.47 -8.66 -1.71
N ALA A 152 -20.18 -9.00 -1.77
CA ALA A 152 -19.10 -8.28 -1.09
C ALA A 152 -18.47 -7.14 -1.92
N GLY A 153 -19.00 -6.86 -3.12
CA GLY A 153 -18.53 -5.76 -3.99
C GLY A 153 -17.15 -6.03 -4.59
N ALA A 154 -17.01 -7.11 -5.37
CA ALA A 154 -15.76 -7.45 -6.05
C ALA A 154 -15.29 -6.29 -6.95
N ALA A 155 -14.06 -5.83 -6.73
CA ALA A 155 -13.37 -4.98 -7.69
C ALA A 155 -13.17 -5.79 -8.98
N THR A 156 -13.89 -5.43 -10.04
CA THR A 156 -13.79 -6.04 -11.36
C THR A 156 -12.50 -5.58 -12.05
N ASP A 157 -11.40 -6.25 -11.77
CA ASP A 157 -10.26 -6.21 -12.70
C ASP A 157 -10.63 -7.14 -13.86
N ALA A 158 -11.02 -6.52 -14.98
CA ALA A 158 -11.40 -7.20 -16.19
C ALA A 158 -10.19 -7.86 -16.85
N GLY A 159 -10.27 -9.17 -17.09
CA GLY A 159 -9.47 -9.84 -18.11
C GLY A 159 -8.94 -11.22 -17.74
N SER A 160 -9.77 -12.26 -17.86
CA SER A 160 -9.40 -13.48 -18.57
C SER A 160 -10.61 -14.43 -18.62
N ASP A 161 -11.06 -14.74 -19.84
CA ASP A 161 -11.88 -15.91 -20.13
C ASP A 161 -11.01 -17.16 -19.90
N ASP A 162 -10.94 -17.65 -18.66
CA ASP A 162 -10.45 -18.99 -18.37
C ASP A 162 -11.11 -19.53 -17.10
N ASP A 163 -11.40 -20.83 -17.10
CA ASP A 163 -12.32 -21.56 -16.21
C ASP A 163 -11.76 -21.77 -14.78
N THR A 164 -10.99 -20.80 -14.27
CA THR A 164 -10.30 -20.87 -12.99
C THR A 164 -11.17 -20.29 -11.87
N ALA A 165 -11.21 -20.97 -10.72
CA ALA A 165 -11.71 -20.36 -9.50
C ALA A 165 -10.99 -19.02 -9.29
N GLU A 166 -11.72 -17.95 -9.01
CA GLU A 166 -11.10 -16.63 -8.81
C GLU A 166 -10.26 -16.69 -7.52
N TRP A 167 -8.96 -16.43 -7.62
CA TRP A 167 -8.05 -16.34 -6.48
C TRP A 167 -7.76 -14.88 -6.17
N ARG A 168 -7.70 -14.55 -4.88
CA ARG A 168 -7.37 -13.21 -4.39
C ARG A 168 -6.17 -13.31 -3.47
N VAL A 169 -5.09 -12.66 -3.87
CA VAL A 169 -3.81 -12.65 -3.15
C VAL A 169 -3.55 -11.22 -2.72
N TYR A 170 -3.54 -10.97 -1.42
CA TYR A 170 -3.32 -9.65 -0.84
C TYR A 170 -2.02 -9.61 -0.04
N ASP A 171 -1.30 -8.50 -0.11
CA ASP A 171 -0.18 -8.26 0.80
C ASP A 171 -0.67 -8.23 2.25
N SER A 172 0.08 -8.84 3.17
CA SER A 172 -0.24 -8.75 4.60
C SER A 172 0.01 -7.36 5.18
N ARG A 173 0.70 -6.46 4.47
CA ARG A 173 1.01 -5.10 4.94
C ARG A 173 -0.20 -4.19 4.80
N CYS A 174 -0.59 -3.59 5.93
CA CYS A 174 -1.63 -2.59 5.95
C CYS A 174 -1.26 -1.37 5.06
N PRO A 175 -2.13 -0.92 4.14
CA PRO A 175 -1.87 0.21 3.24
C PRO A 175 -1.66 1.56 3.97
N HIS A 176 -1.95 1.63 5.28
CA HIS A 176 -1.75 2.84 6.07
C HIS A 176 -0.28 3.07 6.48
N GLN A 177 0.34 2.11 7.17
CA GLN A 177 1.71 2.24 7.71
C GLN A 177 2.46 0.91 7.65
N THR A 178 2.21 0.13 6.60
CA THR A 178 2.93 -1.10 6.25
C THR A 178 3.04 -2.13 7.38
N THR A 179 2.13 -2.07 8.36
CA THR A 179 2.10 -3.03 9.47
C THR A 179 1.82 -4.40 8.89
N ASN A 180 2.73 -5.36 9.09
CA ASN A 180 2.53 -6.76 8.69
C ASN A 180 1.43 -7.35 9.58
N ILE A 181 0.25 -7.54 9.01
CA ILE A 181 -0.93 -8.02 9.73
C ILE A 181 -0.80 -9.54 9.94
N PRO A 182 -0.85 -10.05 11.19
CA PRO A 182 -0.71 -11.47 11.48
C PRO A 182 -1.98 -12.24 11.12
N HIS A 183 -1.88 -13.56 10.96
CA HIS A 183 -3.05 -14.42 10.70
C HIS A 183 -4.14 -14.29 11.79
N LEU A 184 -3.73 -14.15 13.06
CA LEU A 184 -4.63 -13.98 14.22
C LEU A 184 -5.54 -12.76 14.15
N ALA A 185 -5.25 -11.80 13.26
CA ALA A 185 -6.08 -10.63 13.03
C ALA A 185 -7.26 -10.88 12.07
N LEU A 186 -7.35 -12.09 11.49
CA LEU A 186 -8.43 -12.53 10.62
C LEU A 186 -9.52 -13.22 11.45
N SER A 187 -10.76 -12.75 11.33
CA SER A 187 -11.94 -13.37 11.92
C SER A 187 -13.01 -13.55 10.84
N GLY A 188 -13.25 -14.79 10.43
CA GLY A 188 -14.02 -15.09 9.21
C GLY A 188 -13.38 -14.39 8.00
N HIS A 189 -14.14 -13.52 7.34
CA HIS A 189 -13.66 -12.70 6.21
C HIS A 189 -13.19 -11.29 6.62
N THR A 190 -13.18 -10.97 7.91
CA THR A 190 -12.81 -9.64 8.40
C THR A 190 -11.36 -9.63 8.90
N LEU A 191 -10.51 -8.83 8.26
CA LEU A 191 -9.12 -8.64 8.66
C LEU A 191 -8.95 -7.29 9.37
N THR A 192 -8.46 -7.29 10.62
CA THR A 192 -8.30 -6.05 11.41
C THR A 192 -6.83 -5.77 11.73
N CYS A 193 -6.27 -4.71 11.15
CA CYS A 193 -4.89 -4.31 11.42
C CYS A 193 -4.67 -3.97 12.91
N PRO A 194 -3.73 -4.61 13.63
CA PRO A 194 -3.59 -4.44 15.08
C PRO A 194 -3.08 -3.06 15.51
N LYS A 195 -2.53 -2.25 14.59
CA LYS A 195 -1.88 -0.98 14.94
C LYS A 195 -2.85 0.20 15.05
N HIS A 196 -3.69 0.39 14.04
CA HIS A 196 -4.67 1.49 13.99
C HIS A 196 -6.08 0.99 13.64
N GLU A 197 -6.27 -0.33 13.70
CA GLU A 197 -7.57 -0.99 13.61
C GLU A 197 -8.29 -0.76 12.28
N TRP A 198 -7.55 -0.49 11.20
CA TRP A 198 -8.14 -0.50 9.86
C TRP A 198 -8.71 -1.89 9.59
N VAL A 199 -9.96 -1.92 9.15
CA VAL A 199 -10.71 -3.16 8.92
C VAL A 199 -10.88 -3.37 7.43
N PHE A 200 -10.65 -4.59 6.97
CA PHE A 200 -10.76 -4.99 5.57
C PHE A 200 -11.67 -6.21 5.44
N ASP A 201 -12.46 -6.25 4.38
CA ASP A 201 -13.13 -7.48 3.94
C ASP A 201 -12.16 -8.22 3.02
N ILE A 202 -11.71 -9.42 3.39
CA ILE A 202 -10.74 -10.18 2.62
C ILE A 202 -11.31 -10.73 1.31
N ARG A 203 -12.64 -10.77 1.18
CA ARG A 203 -13.26 -11.15 -0.08
C ARG A 203 -12.95 -10.05 -1.08
N SER A 204 -13.31 -8.80 -0.84
CA SER A 204 -13.08 -7.73 -1.84
C SER A 204 -11.73 -7.00 -1.71
N GLY A 205 -11.01 -7.16 -0.60
CA GLY A 205 -9.84 -6.37 -0.24
C GLY A 205 -10.19 -4.95 0.22
N ALA A 206 -11.47 -4.57 0.21
CA ALA A 206 -11.92 -3.22 0.51
C ALA A 206 -11.68 -2.87 1.99
N CYS A 207 -11.28 -1.62 2.24
CA CYS A 207 -11.30 -1.10 3.61
C CYS A 207 -12.74 -0.73 3.99
N VAL A 208 -13.28 -1.40 5.00
CA VAL A 208 -14.67 -1.26 5.45
C VAL A 208 -14.82 -0.43 6.71
N ALA A 209 -13.73 -0.17 7.46
CA ALA A 209 -13.75 0.76 8.59
C ALA A 209 -12.37 1.36 8.92
N LYS A 210 -12.39 2.56 9.53
CA LYS A 210 -11.24 3.33 10.06
C LYS A 210 -10.17 3.76 9.04
N GLY A 211 -10.26 3.31 7.79
CA GLY A 211 -9.35 3.65 6.71
C GLY A 211 -10.06 4.09 5.42
N THR A 212 -9.25 4.35 4.40
CA THR A 212 -9.71 4.91 3.12
C THR A 212 -9.03 4.27 1.90
N SER A 213 -8.28 3.18 2.08
CA SER A 213 -7.60 2.51 0.98
C SER A 213 -7.67 1.01 1.13
N PRO A 214 -7.92 0.26 0.04
CA PRO A 214 -7.99 -1.19 0.06
C PRO A 214 -6.61 -1.83 0.29
N LEU A 215 -6.59 -3.13 0.56
CA LEU A 215 -5.36 -3.92 0.55
C LEU A 215 -4.73 -3.93 -0.86
N LYS A 216 -3.41 -4.03 -0.94
CA LYS A 216 -2.70 -4.23 -2.21
C LYS A 216 -2.97 -5.67 -2.67
N ARG A 217 -3.62 -5.82 -3.82
CA ARG A 217 -3.82 -7.10 -4.49
C ARG A 217 -2.66 -7.37 -5.44
N TRP A 218 -2.20 -8.62 -5.45
CA TRP A 218 -1.24 -9.12 -6.42
C TRP A 218 -1.95 -9.87 -7.55
N PRO A 219 -1.55 -9.66 -8.82
CA PRO A 219 -1.99 -10.51 -9.91
C PRO A 219 -1.65 -11.97 -9.58
N GLY A 220 -2.62 -12.87 -9.73
CA GLY A 220 -2.46 -14.29 -9.42
C GLY A 220 -2.96 -15.16 -10.57
N LYS A 221 -2.36 -16.34 -10.72
CA LYS A 221 -2.78 -17.35 -11.70
C LYS A 221 -2.52 -18.76 -11.18
N ILE A 222 -3.23 -19.75 -11.73
CA ILE A 222 -2.93 -21.15 -11.49
C ILE A 222 -2.05 -21.68 -12.63
N VAL A 223 -0.95 -22.32 -12.28
CA VAL A 223 -0.09 -23.07 -13.22
C VAL A 223 0.18 -24.43 -12.61
N ASP A 224 -0.14 -25.51 -13.32
CA ASP A 224 0.09 -26.89 -12.89
C ASP A 224 -0.41 -27.21 -11.47
N GLY A 225 -1.60 -26.69 -11.12
CA GLY A 225 -2.22 -26.89 -9.80
C GLY A 225 -1.62 -26.04 -8.67
N ARG A 226 -0.73 -25.09 -8.99
CA ARG A 226 -0.12 -24.18 -8.02
C ARG A 226 -0.58 -22.74 -8.23
N LEU A 227 -0.85 -22.04 -7.13
CA LEU A 227 -1.13 -20.62 -7.15
C LEU A 227 0.18 -19.84 -7.24
N LEU A 228 0.33 -19.08 -8.31
CA LEU A 228 1.39 -18.10 -8.46
C LEU A 228 0.84 -16.70 -8.23
N ALA A 229 1.67 -15.80 -7.71
CA ALA A 229 1.38 -14.37 -7.69
C ALA A 229 2.59 -13.54 -8.13
N HIS A 230 2.33 -12.37 -8.69
CA HIS A 230 3.34 -11.54 -9.36
C HIS A 230 3.63 -10.27 -8.56
N TRP A 231 4.89 -10.10 -8.11
CA TRP A 231 5.38 -8.88 -7.46
C TRP A 231 6.88 -8.68 -7.66
#